data_AF-A0A401ID22-F1
#
_entry.id   AF-A0A401ID22-F1
#
_cell.length_a   1.000
_cell.length_b   1.000
_cell.length_c   1.000
_cell.angle_alpha   90.00
_cell.angle_beta   90.00
_cell.angle_gamma   90.00
#
_symmetry.space_group_name_H-M   'P 1'
#
loop_
_entity.id
_entity.type
_entity.pdbx_description
1 polymer ?
#
loop_
_entity_poly.entity_id
_entity_poly.type
_entity_poly.pdbx_seq_one_letter_code
_entity_poly.pdbx_strand_id
1 'polypeptide(L)'
;MGKLNGEPISCISAVRYNYNFNFIGIYIVKSQWRKQGFGLKTWQQALNLINQKPAALDAVLQQVDNYHKFGFKPTHNHCRYQGIIKGQISEDIIDLKTINFEQLCRYDSQYFPAYRPQFLKQWINQPHGTGYGIINNNELASKGCLHNLLSSPRSSDFVSIA
;
A
#
# COMPACT_ATOMS: atom_id res chain seq x y z
N MET A 1 11.60 -14.30 -3.67
CA MET A 1 12.85 -13.72 -4.22
C MET A 1 13.36 -14.63 -5.32
N GLY A 2 13.73 -14.09 -6.49
CA GLY A 2 14.38 -14.84 -7.56
C GLY A 2 15.89 -14.69 -7.49
N LYS A 3 16.61 -15.81 -7.40
CA LYS A 3 18.08 -15.87 -7.34
C LYS A 3 18.66 -16.61 -8.54
N LEU A 4 19.80 -16.16 -9.05
CA LEU A 4 20.59 -16.84 -10.07
C LEU A 4 22.00 -17.01 -9.53
N ASN A 5 22.48 -18.27 -9.43
CA ASN A 5 23.77 -18.60 -8.81
C ASN A 5 23.95 -18.00 -7.41
N GLY A 6 22.90 -18.06 -6.59
CA GLY A 6 22.88 -17.48 -5.23
C GLY A 6 22.59 -15.98 -5.16
N GLU A 7 22.78 -15.25 -6.27
CA GLU A 7 22.61 -13.80 -6.32
C GLU A 7 21.15 -13.37 -6.54
N PRO A 8 20.58 -12.45 -5.74
CA PRO A 8 19.25 -11.90 -5.99
C PRO A 8 19.20 -11.11 -7.31
N ILE A 9 18.32 -11.51 -8.23
CA ILE A 9 18.11 -10.85 -9.51
C ILE A 9 16.70 -10.28 -9.69
N SER A 10 15.74 -10.75 -8.90
CA SER A 10 14.38 -10.21 -8.88
C SER A 10 13.70 -10.37 -7.53
N CYS A 11 12.74 -9.50 -7.26
CA CYS A 11 11.85 -9.57 -6.11
C CYS A 11 10.39 -9.30 -6.53
N ILE A 12 9.48 -9.77 -5.68
CA ILE A 12 8.04 -9.53 -5.77
C ILE A 12 7.47 -9.73 -4.37
N SER A 13 6.52 -8.89 -3.99
CA SER A 13 5.72 -9.02 -2.78
C SER A 13 4.32 -9.52 -3.15
N ALA A 14 3.82 -10.49 -2.39
CA ALA A 14 2.45 -10.98 -2.46
C ALA A 14 1.86 -10.94 -1.05
N VAL A 15 1.01 -9.96 -0.79
CA VAL A 15 0.35 -9.75 0.51
C VAL A 15 -1.02 -10.40 0.46
N ARG A 16 -1.28 -11.32 1.40
CA ARG A 16 -2.56 -12.03 1.53
C ARG A 16 -3.35 -11.39 2.66
N TYR A 17 -4.38 -10.63 2.35
CA TYR A 17 -5.21 -10.00 3.38
C TYR A 17 -6.32 -10.94 3.85
N ASN A 18 -7.05 -11.54 2.92
CA ASN A 18 -8.06 -12.56 3.20
C ASN A 18 -8.22 -13.50 1.98
N TYR A 19 -9.19 -14.41 2.03
CA TYR A 19 -9.46 -15.36 0.94
C TYR A 19 -9.83 -14.69 -0.40
N ASN A 20 -10.44 -13.50 -0.35
CA ASN A 20 -10.98 -12.79 -1.52
C ASN A 20 -10.09 -11.65 -2.00
N PHE A 21 -9.07 -11.25 -1.24
CA PHE A 21 -8.25 -10.08 -1.56
C PHE A 21 -6.77 -10.30 -1.24
N ASN A 22 -5.96 -10.18 -2.29
CA ASN A 22 -4.51 -10.19 -2.25
C ASN A 22 -3.98 -8.92 -2.92
N PHE A 23 -2.75 -8.53 -2.59
CA PHE A 23 -2.08 -7.42 -3.25
C PHE A 23 -0.69 -7.84 -3.72
N ILE A 24 -0.38 -7.59 -4.99
CA ILE A 24 0.93 -7.86 -5.58
C ILE A 24 1.64 -6.53 -5.83
N GLY A 25 2.88 -6.43 -5.37
CA GLY A 25 3.65 -5.20 -5.51
C GLY A 25 5.15 -5.44 -5.43
N ILE A 26 5.94 -4.37 -5.52
CA ILE A 26 7.41 -4.41 -5.43
C ILE A 26 8.00 -5.45 -6.40
N TYR A 27 7.40 -5.56 -7.60
CA TYR A 27 7.86 -6.47 -8.64
C TYR A 27 9.00 -5.82 -9.42
N ILE A 28 10.24 -6.21 -9.12
CA ILE A 28 11.44 -5.58 -9.66
C ILE A 28 12.39 -6.67 -10.18
N VAL A 29 12.93 -6.44 -11.37
CA VAL A 29 14.02 -7.25 -11.95
C VAL A 29 15.19 -6.32 -12.22
N LYS A 30 16.40 -6.72 -11.79
CA LYS A 30 17.66 -6.04 -12.11
C LYS A 30 17.76 -5.85 -13.63
N SER A 31 18.16 -4.66 -14.08
CA SER A 31 18.07 -4.25 -15.49
C SER A 31 18.74 -5.22 -16.45
N GLN A 32 19.93 -5.72 -16.11
CA GLN A 32 20.69 -6.66 -16.93
C GLN A 32 20.03 -8.04 -17.11
N TRP A 33 19.03 -8.39 -16.29
CA TRP A 33 18.31 -9.67 -16.32
C TRP A 33 16.87 -9.54 -16.87
N ARG A 34 16.47 -8.35 -17.32
CA ARG A 34 15.15 -8.11 -17.92
C ARG A 34 15.05 -8.77 -19.30
N LYS A 35 13.81 -9.05 -19.73
CA LYS A 35 13.48 -9.67 -21.03
C LYS A 35 14.04 -11.07 -21.28
N GLN A 36 14.60 -11.72 -20.24
CA GLN A 36 15.14 -13.09 -20.30
C GLN A 36 14.23 -14.13 -19.60
N GLY A 37 12.99 -13.76 -19.25
CA GLY A 37 12.03 -14.65 -18.58
C GLY A 37 12.21 -14.83 -17.07
N PHE A 38 13.30 -14.33 -16.46
CA PHE A 38 13.50 -14.44 -15.00
C PHE A 38 12.40 -13.77 -14.19
N GLY A 39 11.97 -12.58 -14.59
CA GLY A 39 10.85 -11.89 -13.95
C GLY A 39 9.56 -12.71 -14.01
N LEU A 40 9.26 -13.31 -15.16
CA LEU A 40 8.08 -14.14 -15.35
C LEU A 40 8.09 -15.35 -14.41
N LYS A 41 9.24 -16.00 -14.21
CA LYS A 41 9.37 -17.09 -13.24
C LYS A 41 9.05 -16.63 -11.82
N THR A 42 9.56 -15.47 -11.41
CA THR A 42 9.27 -14.87 -10.09
C THR A 42 7.79 -14.50 -9.95
N TRP A 43 7.18 -13.95 -11.00
CA TRP A 43 5.75 -13.64 -11.07
C TRP A 43 4.87 -14.89 -10.91
N GLN A 44 5.16 -15.97 -11.65
CA GLN A 44 4.43 -17.23 -11.55
C GLN A 44 4.47 -17.80 -10.12
N GLN A 45 5.63 -17.72 -9.46
CA GLN A 45 5.72 -18.15 -8.06
C GLN A 45 4.88 -17.27 -7.12
N ALA A 46 4.80 -15.96 -7.35
CA ALA A 46 3.91 -15.10 -6.57
C ALA A 46 2.43 -15.48 -6.76
N LEU A 47 2.00 -15.78 -7.99
CA LEU A 47 0.64 -16.26 -8.25
C LEU A 47 0.34 -17.60 -7.57
N ASN A 48 1.32 -18.50 -7.52
CA ASN A 48 1.19 -19.77 -6.79
C ASN A 48 1.03 -19.55 -5.28
N LEU A 49 1.77 -18.60 -4.69
CA LEU A 49 1.67 -18.29 -3.25
C LEU A 49 0.29 -17.77 -2.83
N ILE A 50 -0.43 -17.16 -3.76
CA ILE A 50 -1.81 -16.70 -3.56
C ILE A 50 -2.85 -17.68 -4.12
N ASN A 51 -2.45 -18.91 -4.48
CA ASN A 51 -3.32 -19.95 -5.06
C ASN A 51 -4.13 -19.45 -6.28
N GLN A 52 -3.53 -18.57 -7.09
CA GLN A 52 -4.19 -17.93 -8.24
C GLN A 52 -5.51 -17.21 -7.87
N LYS A 53 -5.67 -16.80 -6.60
CA LYS A 53 -6.82 -16.04 -6.11
C LYS A 53 -6.78 -14.60 -6.63
N PRO A 54 -7.92 -13.89 -6.62
CA PRO A 54 -7.97 -12.50 -7.03
C PRO A 54 -6.92 -11.64 -6.31
N ALA A 55 -6.27 -10.78 -7.06
CA ALA A 55 -5.28 -9.84 -6.55
C ALA A 55 -5.46 -8.47 -7.20
N ALA A 56 -5.10 -7.42 -6.46
CA ALA A 56 -4.90 -6.08 -6.98
C ALA A 56 -3.40 -5.75 -7.08
N LEU A 57 -3.05 -4.80 -7.94
CA LEU A 57 -1.71 -4.25 -8.07
C LEU A 57 -1.77 -2.83 -8.63
N ASP A 58 -0.73 -2.05 -8.35
CA ASP A 58 -0.51 -0.76 -8.99
C ASP A 58 0.45 -0.94 -10.18
N ALA A 59 -0.09 -0.79 -11.39
CA ALA A 59 0.69 -0.86 -12.61
C ALA A 59 1.26 0.50 -12.98
N VAL A 60 2.55 0.55 -13.31
CA VAL A 60 3.06 1.65 -14.15
C VAL A 60 2.43 1.54 -15.53
N LEU A 61 2.13 2.66 -16.18
CA LEU A 61 1.39 2.70 -17.44
C LEU A 61 1.98 1.76 -18.50
N GLN A 62 3.32 1.68 -18.59
CA GLN A 62 4.02 0.82 -19.56
C GLN A 62 3.83 -0.69 -19.32
N GLN A 63 3.27 -1.10 -18.18
CA GLN A 63 3.07 -2.50 -17.82
C GLN A 63 1.60 -2.94 -17.83
N VAL A 64 0.65 -2.02 -18.05
CA VAL A 64 -0.79 -2.34 -18.03
C VAL A 64 -1.13 -3.47 -19.03
N ASP A 65 -0.67 -3.35 -20.27
CA ASP A 65 -0.86 -4.39 -21.31
C ASP A 65 -0.21 -5.72 -20.95
N ASN A 66 0.88 -5.68 -20.19
CA ASN A 66 1.51 -6.91 -19.72
C ASN A 66 0.65 -7.62 -18.66
N TYR A 67 -0.02 -6.88 -17.79
CA TYR A 67 -0.89 -7.46 -16.76
C TYR A 67 -2.23 -7.96 -17.31
N HIS A 68 -2.72 -7.41 -18.44
CA HIS A 68 -3.88 -7.95 -19.15
C HIS A 68 -3.72 -9.44 -19.52
N LYS A 69 -2.49 -9.88 -19.83
CA LYS A 69 -2.17 -11.29 -20.11
C LYS A 69 -2.42 -12.23 -18.94
N PHE A 70 -2.52 -11.68 -17.72
CA PHE A 70 -2.80 -12.41 -16.49
C PHE A 70 -4.21 -12.13 -15.94
N GLY A 71 -5.09 -11.55 -16.75
CA GLY A 71 -6.50 -11.32 -16.40
C GLY A 71 -6.77 -10.06 -15.56
N PHE A 72 -5.75 -9.23 -15.32
CA PHE A 72 -5.96 -7.93 -14.65
C PHE A 72 -6.69 -6.96 -15.57
N LYS A 73 -7.50 -6.09 -14.97
CA LYS A 73 -8.25 -5.03 -15.66
C LYS A 73 -7.99 -3.70 -14.96
N PRO A 74 -7.72 -2.61 -15.70
CA PRO A 74 -7.66 -1.27 -15.14
C PRO A 74 -8.96 -0.93 -14.43
N THR A 75 -8.86 -0.31 -13.26
CA THR A 75 -10.03 0.17 -12.50
C THR A 75 -9.96 1.67 -12.29
N HIS A 76 -8.83 2.18 -11.80
CA HIS A 76 -8.64 3.60 -11.50
C HIS A 76 -7.16 3.99 -11.69
N ASN A 77 -6.91 5.30 -11.71
CA ASN A 77 -5.55 5.85 -11.74
C ASN A 77 -5.15 6.34 -10.36
N HIS A 78 -3.91 6.06 -9.96
CA HIS A 78 -3.31 6.61 -8.75
C HIS A 78 -2.34 7.73 -9.12
N CYS A 79 -2.53 8.90 -8.52
CA CYS A 79 -1.65 10.05 -8.69
C CYS A 79 -0.86 10.29 -7.40
N ARG A 80 0.46 10.46 -7.53
CA ARG A 80 1.31 10.92 -6.43
C ARG A 80 1.57 12.42 -6.59
N TYR A 81 1.14 13.19 -5.61
CA TYR A 81 1.38 14.62 -5.53
C TYR A 81 2.62 14.90 -4.69
N GLN A 82 3.39 15.92 -5.07
CA GLN A 82 4.55 16.40 -4.32
C GLN A 82 4.53 17.92 -4.31
N GLY A 83 4.81 18.51 -3.14
CA GLY A 83 4.88 19.95 -2.97
C GLY A 83 5.21 20.34 -1.54
N ILE A 84 5.45 21.62 -1.33
CA ILE A 84 5.59 22.20 0.02
C ILE A 84 4.21 22.68 0.44
N ILE A 85 3.65 22.08 1.49
CA ILE A 85 2.36 22.46 2.04
C ILE A 85 2.63 23.30 3.29
N LYS A 86 2.05 24.50 3.33
CA LYS A 86 2.00 25.34 4.53
C LYS A 86 0.59 25.23 5.10
N GLY A 87 0.49 25.01 6.40
CA GLY A 87 -0.80 24.91 7.07
C GLY A 87 -0.62 24.74 8.57
N GLN A 88 -1.74 24.79 9.27
CA GLN A 88 -1.85 24.50 10.69
C GLN A 88 -2.83 23.36 10.88
N ILE A 89 -2.58 22.53 11.89
CA ILE A 89 -3.52 21.48 12.29
C ILE A 89 -4.73 22.18 12.92
N SER A 90 -5.93 21.83 12.43
CA SER A 90 -7.18 22.36 12.96
C SER A 90 -7.48 21.74 14.35
N GLU A 91 -8.20 22.46 15.20
CA GLU A 91 -8.47 22.06 16.60
C GLU A 91 -9.35 20.80 16.71
N ASP A 92 -10.15 20.52 15.68
CA ASP A 92 -11.02 19.34 15.58
C ASP A 92 -10.28 18.05 15.14
N ILE A 93 -8.99 18.16 14.83
CA ILE A 93 -8.14 17.01 14.47
C ILE A 93 -7.62 16.35 15.75
N ILE A 94 -7.80 15.02 15.82
CA ILE A 94 -7.33 14.20 16.94
C ILE A 94 -6.27 13.18 16.50
N ASP A 95 -5.45 12.73 17.45
CA ASP A 95 -4.53 11.61 17.25
C ASP A 95 -5.31 10.28 17.17
N LEU A 96 -5.13 9.50 16.11
CA LEU A 96 -5.77 8.19 15.96
C LEU A 96 -5.39 7.18 17.07
N LYS A 97 -4.37 7.46 17.88
CA LYS A 97 -4.02 6.64 19.05
C LYS A 97 -4.95 6.86 20.25
N THR A 98 -5.71 7.95 20.28
CA THR A 98 -6.59 8.27 21.42
C THR A 98 -8.01 7.73 21.26
N ILE A 99 -8.39 7.29 20.05
CA ILE A 99 -9.70 6.71 19.78
C ILE A 99 -9.76 5.22 20.10
N ASN A 100 -10.98 4.69 20.19
CA ASN A 100 -11.19 3.26 20.21
C ASN A 100 -10.63 2.63 18.92
N PHE A 101 -9.70 1.70 19.04
CA PHE A 101 -9.05 1.07 17.89
C PHE A 101 -10.04 0.33 16.97
N GLU A 102 -11.12 -0.23 17.52
CA GLU A 102 -12.13 -0.91 16.70
C GLU A 102 -12.91 0.07 15.81
N GLN A 103 -13.08 1.32 16.24
CA GLN A 103 -13.69 2.38 15.44
C GLN A 103 -12.83 2.70 14.22
N LEU A 104 -11.49 2.72 14.37
CA LEU A 104 -10.55 2.85 13.26
C LEU A 104 -10.64 1.67 12.28
N CYS A 105 -10.70 0.45 12.79
CA CYS A 105 -10.81 -0.75 11.96
C CYS A 105 -12.13 -0.79 11.17
N ARG A 106 -13.25 -0.42 11.81
CA ARG A 106 -14.56 -0.33 11.16
C ARG A 106 -14.61 0.76 10.09
N TYR A 107 -13.99 1.92 10.34
CA TYR A 107 -13.88 2.95 9.31
C TYR A 107 -13.06 2.44 8.12
N ASP A 108 -11.91 1.80 8.37
CA ASP A 108 -11.03 1.30 7.32
C ASP A 108 -11.69 0.22 6.45
N SER A 109 -12.50 -0.67 7.04
CA SER A 109 -13.16 -1.76 6.31
C SER A 109 -14.29 -1.30 5.38
N GLN A 110 -14.73 -0.04 5.46
CA GLN A 110 -15.68 0.54 4.51
C GLN A 110 -15.03 0.85 3.15
N TYR A 111 -13.72 1.11 3.14
CA TYR A 111 -13.02 1.57 1.95
C TYR A 111 -11.96 0.57 1.47
N PHE A 112 -11.35 -0.19 2.40
CA PHE A 112 -10.40 -1.25 2.05
C PHE A 112 -11.09 -2.62 1.94
N PRO A 113 -10.77 -3.46 0.93
CA PRO A 113 -11.44 -4.74 0.70
C PRO A 113 -11.23 -5.83 1.77
N ALA A 114 -10.50 -5.55 2.84
CA ALA A 114 -10.18 -6.53 3.88
C ALA A 114 -10.00 -5.90 5.27
N TYR A 115 -10.44 -6.62 6.30
CA TYR A 115 -10.15 -6.28 7.69
C TYR A 115 -8.66 -6.50 8.00
N ARG A 116 -7.93 -5.42 8.33
CA ARG A 116 -6.46 -5.43 8.46
C ARG A 116 -5.93 -4.79 9.76
N PRO A 117 -6.38 -5.22 10.95
CA PRO A 117 -6.05 -4.56 12.22
C PRO A 117 -4.56 -4.61 12.54
N GLN A 118 -3.84 -5.67 12.19
CA GLN A 118 -2.38 -5.75 12.43
C GLN A 118 -1.63 -4.68 11.61
N PHE A 119 -2.05 -4.46 10.36
CA PHE A 119 -1.51 -3.38 9.54
C PHE A 119 -1.81 -2.02 10.18
N LEU A 120 -3.08 -1.74 10.51
CA LEU A 120 -3.49 -0.46 11.07
C LEU A 120 -2.79 -0.16 12.40
N LYS A 121 -2.67 -1.16 13.28
CA LYS A 121 -1.98 -1.03 14.57
C LYS A 121 -0.52 -0.64 14.39
N GLN A 122 0.19 -1.26 13.45
CA GLN A 122 1.58 -0.88 13.16
C GLN A 122 1.65 0.48 12.47
N TRP A 123 0.71 0.75 11.57
CA TRP A 123 0.67 1.95 10.74
C TRP A 123 0.52 3.24 11.56
N ILE A 124 -0.41 3.26 12.53
CA ILE A 124 -0.60 4.45 13.38
C ILE A 124 0.50 4.63 14.43
N ASN A 125 1.30 3.58 14.69
CA ASN A 125 2.34 3.57 15.73
C ASN A 125 3.76 3.69 15.17
N GLN A 126 3.93 4.13 13.92
CA GLN A 126 5.26 4.33 13.36
C GLN A 126 6.05 5.41 14.13
N PRO A 127 7.35 5.21 14.42
CA PRO A 127 8.14 6.16 15.23
C PRO A 127 8.23 7.59 14.69
N HIS A 128 8.11 7.77 13.37
CA HIS A 128 8.19 9.06 12.69
C HIS A 128 6.91 9.40 11.93
N GLY A 129 5.78 8.81 12.35
CA GLY A 129 4.47 9.04 11.78
C GLY A 129 3.43 9.38 12.83
N THR A 130 2.51 10.26 12.45
CA THR A 130 1.33 10.59 13.26
C THR A 130 0.07 10.31 12.45
N GLY A 131 -0.85 9.56 13.05
CA GLY A 131 -2.19 9.34 12.53
C GLY A 131 -3.13 10.42 13.04
N TYR A 132 -3.90 11.01 12.12
CA TYR A 132 -4.87 12.06 12.39
C TYR A 132 -6.26 11.59 11.99
N GLY A 133 -7.28 12.02 12.73
CA GLY A 133 -8.68 11.78 12.38
C GLY A 133 -9.58 12.93 12.81
N ILE A 134 -10.81 12.91 12.29
CA ILE A 134 -11.89 13.81 12.69
C ILE A 134 -13.06 12.96 13.16
N ILE A 135 -13.66 13.34 14.30
CA ILE A 135 -14.85 12.69 14.84
C ILE A 135 -16.08 13.52 14.49
N ASN A 136 -17.12 12.87 14.00
CA ASN A 136 -18.44 13.46 13.82
C ASN A 136 -19.49 12.51 14.41
N ASN A 137 -20.42 13.03 15.23
CA ASN A 137 -21.45 12.23 15.91
C ASN A 137 -20.89 11.00 16.64
N ASN A 138 -19.78 11.17 17.38
CA ASN A 138 -19.04 10.10 18.08
C ASN A 138 -18.45 9.00 17.18
N GLU A 139 -18.45 9.20 15.86
CA GLU A 139 -17.93 8.26 14.86
C GLU A 139 -16.74 8.84 14.09
N LEU A 140 -15.84 7.98 13.62
CA LEU A 140 -14.67 8.43 12.87
C LEU A 140 -15.15 8.81 11.47
N ALA A 141 -14.97 10.06 11.09
CA ALA A 141 -15.46 10.60 9.82
C ALA A 141 -14.35 10.68 8.76
N SER A 142 -13.10 10.83 9.19
CA SER A 142 -11.95 10.85 8.31
C SER A 142 -10.70 10.38 9.03
N LYS A 143 -9.71 9.92 8.25
CA LYS A 143 -8.37 9.59 8.74
C LYS A 143 -7.31 10.00 7.74
N GLY A 144 -6.12 10.30 8.25
CA GLY A 144 -4.90 10.51 7.47
C GLY A 144 -3.67 10.18 8.29
N CYS A 145 -2.55 9.90 7.65
CA CYS A 145 -1.27 9.74 8.33
C CYS A 145 -0.24 10.65 7.69
N LEU A 146 0.53 11.34 8.51
CA LEU A 146 1.71 12.09 8.09
C LEU A 146 2.94 11.36 8.56
N HIS A 147 3.90 11.20 7.67
CA HIS A 147 5.23 10.69 7.99
C HIS A 147 6.26 11.77 7.70
N ASN A 148 7.19 11.94 8.62
CA ASN A 148 8.31 12.85 8.42
C ASN A 148 9.26 12.26 7.37
N LEU A 149 9.72 13.09 6.43
CA LEU A 149 10.77 12.66 5.51
C LEU A 149 12.10 12.54 6.25
N LEU A 150 12.79 11.42 6.05
CA LEU A 150 14.09 11.11 6.68
C LEU A 150 15.22 12.07 6.26
N SER A 151 15.00 12.94 5.27
CA SER A 151 16.01 13.82 4.68
C SER A 151 15.68 15.32 4.68
N SER A 152 14.55 15.78 5.25
CA SER A 152 14.28 17.22 5.39
C SER A 152 13.16 17.52 6.39
N PRO A 153 13.30 18.54 7.26
CA PRO A 153 12.34 18.81 8.35
C PRO A 153 10.98 19.38 7.91
N ARG A 154 10.68 19.53 6.61
CA ARG A 154 9.44 20.21 6.15
C ARG A 154 8.79 19.61 4.89
N SER A 155 8.87 18.31 4.71
CA SER A 155 8.16 17.65 3.63
C SER A 155 7.48 16.40 4.18
N SER A 156 6.16 16.32 4.00
CA SER A 156 5.32 15.20 4.43
C SER A 156 4.79 14.48 3.21
N ASP A 157 4.91 13.16 3.20
CA ASP A 157 4.21 12.32 2.23
C ASP A 157 2.81 12.04 2.78
N PHE A 158 1.80 12.56 2.11
CA PHE A 158 0.42 12.18 2.34
C PHE A 158 0.15 10.86 1.63
N VAL A 159 -0.06 9.80 2.42
CA VAL A 159 -0.65 8.57 1.91
C VAL A 159 -2.12 8.61 2.28
N SER A 160 -2.96 9.05 1.33
CA SER A 160 -4.39 8.74 1.41
C SER A 160 -4.50 7.24 1.15
N ILE A 161 -4.95 6.51 2.17
CA ILE A 161 -5.34 5.13 1.99
C ILE A 161 -6.81 5.16 1.63
N ALA A 162 -7.10 4.99 0.35
CA ALA A 162 -8.41 4.52 -0.09
C ALA A 162 -8.68 3.14 0.52
#